data_AF-A0A7C6S848-F1
#
_entry.id   AF-A0A7C6S848-F1
#
_cell.length_a   1.000
_cell.length_b   1.000
_cell.length_c   1.000
_cell.angle_alpha   90.00
_cell.angle_beta   90.00
_cell.angle_gamma   90.00
#
_symmetry.space_group_name_H-M   'P 1'
#
loop_
_entity.id
_entity.type
_entity.pdbx_description
1 polymer ?
#
loop_
_entity_poly.entity_id
_entity_poly.type
_entity_poly.pdbx_seq_one_letter_code
_entity_poly.pdbx_strand_id
1 'polypeptide(L)' 'REYAGIDKDVVVIGVSNRVEVWNEEGWRTYSSKAEQAYEEIAEKIVDLEL' A
#
# COMPACT_ATOMS: atom_id res chain seq x y z
N ARG A 1 19.01 11.99 -10.35
CA ARG A 1 17.78 12.70 -9.91
C ARG A 1 16.57 12.27 -10.75
N GLU A 2 16.72 12.11 -12.06
CA GLU A 2 15.65 11.66 -12.98
C GLU A 2 15.27 10.18 -12.86
N TYR A 3 16.14 9.34 -12.32
CA TYR A 3 15.96 7.87 -12.29
C TYR A 3 14.90 7.34 -11.32
N ALA A 4 14.43 8.16 -10.37
CA ALA A 4 13.53 7.71 -9.31
C ALA A 4 12.23 8.50 -9.22
N GLY A 5 12.04 9.54 -10.04
CA GLY A 5 10.86 10.40 -9.97
C GLY A 5 10.61 11.00 -8.58
N ILE A 6 11.64 11.13 -7.74
CA ILE A 6 11.52 11.64 -6.37
C ILE A 6 11.42 13.16 -6.45
N ASP A 7 10.20 13.64 -6.66
CA ASP A 7 9.83 15.04 -6.45
C ASP A 7 9.31 15.19 -5.01
N LYS A 8 10.20 15.75 -4.17
CA LYS A 8 10.03 16.24 -2.78
C LYS A 8 9.37 15.38 -1.69
N ASP A 9 8.36 14.57 -1.97
CA ASP A 9 7.61 13.84 -0.94
C ASP A 9 7.75 12.31 -1.11
N VAL A 10 8.30 11.67 -0.08
CA VAL A 10 8.56 10.24 -0.02
C VAL A 10 7.90 9.61 1.19
N VAL A 11 7.39 8.40 1.01
CA VAL A 11 6.81 7.59 2.09
C VAL A 11 7.79 6.46 2.41
N VAL A 12 8.14 6.35 3.69
CA VAL A 12 9.00 5.29 4.21
C VAL A 12 8.17 4.39 5.10
N ILE A 13 8.19 3.10 4.81
CA ILE A 13 7.39 2.09 5.50
C ILE A 13 8.26 0.87 5.84
N GLY A 14 8.08 0.36 7.06
CA GLY A 14 8.66 -0.91 7.49
C GLY A 14 7.69 -2.05 7.21
N VAL A 15 8.13 -3.06 6.47
CA VAL A 15 7.34 -4.25 6.16
C VAL A 15 8.12 -5.49 6.59
N SER A 16 7.71 -6.06 7.73
CA SER A 16 8.37 -7.21 8.35
C SER A 16 9.87 -6.95 8.59
N ASN A 17 10.74 -7.53 7.77
CA ASN A 17 12.20 -7.42 7.89
C ASN A 17 12.85 -6.46 6.88
N ARG A 18 12.07 -5.70 6.10
CA ARG A 18 12.59 -4.72 5.13
C ARG A 18 11.98 -3.34 5.30
N VAL A 19 12.67 -2.34 4.80
CA VAL A 19 12.17 -0.97 4.66
C VAL A 19 11.95 -0.69 3.18
N GLU A 20 10.79 -0.12 2.85
CA GLU A 20 10.47 0.32 1.50
C GLU A 20 10.39 1.84 1.45
N VAL A 21 10.83 2.41 0.33
CA VAL A 21 10.82 3.84 0.07
C VAL A 21 10.05 4.07 -1.23
N TRP A 22 9.00 4.88 -1.15
CA TRP A 22 8.08 5.14 -2.25
C TRP A 22 8.00 6.64 -2.50
N ASN A 23 7.70 7.03 -3.74
CA ASN A 23 7.10 8.35 -3.94
C ASN A 23 5.66 8.36 -3.42
N GLU A 24 5.17 9.52 -2.99
CA GLU A 24 3.88 9.62 -2.31
C GLU A 24 2.70 9.14 -3.19
N GLU A 25 2.66 9.53 -4.46
CA GLU A 25 1.56 9.20 -5.37
C GLU A 25 1.45 7.69 -5.62
N GLY A 26 2.58 7.04 -5.85
CA GLY A 26 2.69 5.60 -6.05
C GLY A 26 2.26 4.83 -4.81
N TRP A 27 2.69 5.30 -3.62
CA TRP A 27 2.25 4.71 -2.36
C TRP A 27 0.74 4.83 -2.16
N ARG A 28 0.16 6.01 -2.36
CA ARG A 28 -1.29 6.24 -2.20
C ARG A 28 -2.11 5.33 -3.11
N THR A 29 -1.70 5.22 -4.37
CA THR A 29 -2.38 4.35 -5.34
C THR A 29 -2.28 2.88 -4.95
N TYR A 30 -1.10 2.42 -4.55
CA TYR A 30 -0.89 1.04 -4.12
C TYR A 30 -1.69 0.71 -2.86
N SER A 31 -1.59 1.57 -1.84
CA SER A 31 -2.26 1.38 -0.55
C SER A 31 -3.78 1.33 -0.70
N SER A 32 -4.37 2.22 -1.51
CA SER A 32 -5.83 2.23 -1.73
C SER A 32 -6.32 0.96 -2.42
N LYS A 33 -5.58 0.43 -3.40
CA LYS A 33 -5.91 -0.86 -4.03
C LYS A 33 -5.80 -2.03 -3.06
N ALA A 34 -4.77 -2.01 -2.21
CA ALA A 34 -4.59 -3.03 -1.19
C ALA A 34 -5.74 -3.00 -0.17
N GLU A 35 -6.16 -1.80 0.26
CA GLU A 35 -7.29 -1.60 1.18
C GLU A 35 -8.60 -2.19 0.64
N GLN A 36 -8.94 -1.93 -0.63
CA GLN A 36 -10.10 -2.55 -1.27
C GLN A 36 -10.03 -4.08 -1.28
N ALA A 37 -8.86 -4.65 -1.59
CA ALA A 37 -8.68 -6.09 -1.55
C ALA A 37 -8.84 -6.67 -0.13
N TYR A 38 -8.39 -5.95 0.90
CA TYR A 38 -8.60 -6.36 2.29
C TYR A 38 -10.07 -6.30 2.71
N GLU A 39 -10.81 -5.27 2.29
CA GLU A 39 -12.25 -5.16 2.54
C GLU A 39 -13.00 -6.34 1.90
N GLU A 40 -12.74 -6.66 0.63
CA GLU A 40 -13.37 -7.81 -0.04
C GLU A 40 -13.07 -9.14 0.65
N ILE A 41 -11.84 -9.32 1.16
CA ILE A 41 -11.47 -10.52 1.91
C ILE A 41 -12.17 -10.55 3.26
N ALA A 42 -12.25 -9.42 3.97
CA ALA A 42 -12.94 -9.32 5.24
C ALA A 42 -14.43 -9.63 5.10
N GLU A 43 -15.09 -9.09 4.06
CA GLU A 43 -16.48 -9.41 3.74
C GLU A 43 -16.70 -10.91 3.51
N LYS A 44 -15.82 -11.56 2.74
CA LYS A 44 -15.90 -13.01 2.50
C LYS A 44 -15.69 -13.84 3.76
N ILE A 45 -14.83 -13.40 4.69
CA ILE A 45 -14.64 -14.09 5.97
C ILE A 45 -15.92 -13.99 6.80
N VAL A 46 -16.53 -12.80 6.87
CA VAL A 46 -17.79 -12.59 7.58
C VAL A 46 -18.93 -13.43 6.99
N ASP A 47 -19.01 -13.54 5.67
CA ASP A 47 -20.01 -14.38 4.98
C ASP A 47 -19.82 -15.88 5.23
N LEU A 48 -18.58 -16.35 5.46
CA LEU A 48 -18.28 -17.75 5.78
C LEU A 48 -18.56 -18.13 7.25
N GLU A 49 -18.68 -17.15 8.14
CA GLU A 49 -18.97 -17.36 9.57
C GLU A 49 -20.47 -17.26 9.91
N LEU A 50 -21.32 -16.97 8.93
CA LEU A 50 -22.80 -16.95 9.01
C LEU A 50 -23.44 -18.22 8.45
#